data_AF-A0A9D7UQX4-F1
#
_entry.id   AF-A0A9D7UQX4-F1
#
_cell.length_a   1.000
_cell.length_b   1.000
_cell.length_c   1.000
_cell.angle_alpha   90.00
_cell.angle_beta   90.00
_cell.angle_gamma   90.00
#
_symmetry.space_group_name_H-M   'P 1'
#
loop_
_entity.id
_entity.type
_entity.pdbx_description
1 polymer ?
#
loop_
_entity_poly.entity_id
_entity_poly.type
_entity_poly.pdbx_seq_one_letter_code
_entity_poly.pdbx_strand_id
1 'polypeptide(L)'
;MRLAALLVLLALPSVSHAQNAEAPSTVSTFAKLCLAGGTDPAARPAALEAAIWTKDQSSTINVELFAFSRAIERNYDFSKPENVEQWSGVIDDRPAKVVLANFPSTRRYRNLCALTINGIENAMPYGGELRKAFKTFGIGGKSVDLVHYYEFAGKLAPNKHPVRGEIFSRSLATGEADSMHIYIAY
;
A
#
# COMPACT_ATOMS: atom_id res chain seq x y z
N MET A 1 -3.39 -22.65 61.93
CA MET A 1 -3.71 -21.23 61.68
C MET A 1 -3.28 -20.87 60.27
N ARG A 2 -4.10 -20.11 59.55
CA ARG A 2 -4.07 -19.92 58.08
C ARG A 2 -2.92 -19.04 57.59
N LEU A 3 -2.51 -19.32 56.36
CA LEU A 3 -1.55 -18.61 55.49
C LEU A 3 -1.79 -17.10 55.40
N ALA A 4 -0.71 -16.35 55.16
CA ALA A 4 -0.76 -15.12 54.36
C ALA A 4 0.48 -15.04 53.46
N ALA A 5 0.33 -15.39 52.18
CA ALA A 5 1.29 -15.10 51.14
C ALA A 5 0.91 -13.75 50.50
N LEU A 6 1.82 -12.79 50.56
CA LEU A 6 1.64 -11.46 50.00
C LEU A 6 1.93 -11.50 48.50
N LEU A 7 0.90 -11.50 47.65
CA LEU A 7 1.05 -11.27 46.21
C LEU A 7 1.15 -9.76 45.95
N VAL A 8 2.34 -9.30 45.56
CA VAL A 8 2.52 -7.97 44.98
C VAL A 8 2.18 -8.07 43.49
N LEU A 9 0.98 -7.63 43.10
CA LEU A 9 0.65 -7.42 41.70
C LEU A 9 1.40 -6.17 41.20
N LEU A 10 2.43 -6.38 40.39
CA LEU A 10 3.03 -5.34 39.55
C LEU A 10 2.03 -4.96 38.46
N ALA A 11 1.28 -3.88 38.68
CA ALA A 11 0.49 -3.25 37.65
C ALA A 11 1.42 -2.56 36.65
N LEU A 12 1.70 -3.22 35.53
CA LEU A 12 2.33 -2.58 34.38
C LEU A 12 1.31 -1.59 33.78
N PRO A 13 1.69 -0.32 33.54
CA PRO A 13 0.81 0.62 32.85
C PRO A 13 0.57 0.13 31.43
N SER A 14 -0.66 -0.27 31.14
CA SER A 14 -1.11 -0.53 29.78
C SER A 14 -1.19 0.80 29.03
N VAL A 15 -0.12 1.19 28.36
CA VAL A 15 -0.14 2.32 27.43
C VAL A 15 -0.94 1.91 26.20
N SER A 16 -2.25 2.07 26.24
CA SER A 16 -3.07 2.07 25.02
C SER A 16 -2.73 3.34 24.25
N HIS A 17 -1.85 3.23 23.26
CA HIS A 17 -1.70 4.26 22.24
C HIS A 17 -3.02 4.31 21.47
N ALA A 18 -3.75 5.43 21.58
CA ALA A 18 -4.86 5.71 20.70
C ALA A 18 -4.31 5.79 19.27
N GLN A 19 -4.46 4.70 18.51
CA GLN A 19 -3.99 4.66 17.14
C GLN A 19 -4.90 5.53 16.30
N ASN A 20 -4.30 6.48 15.60
CA ASN A 20 -4.91 7.72 15.19
C ASN A 20 -5.97 7.66 14.06
N ALA A 21 -6.81 6.63 13.84
CA ALA A 21 -7.73 6.41 12.68
C ALA A 21 -7.18 6.61 11.23
N GLU A 22 -6.42 7.67 10.97
CA GLU A 22 -5.66 8.04 9.79
C GLU A 22 -4.14 7.87 10.04
N ALA A 23 -3.37 8.09 8.99
CA ALA A 23 -1.91 8.05 8.91
C ALA A 23 -1.44 9.07 7.84
N PRO A 24 -1.32 10.37 8.20
CA PRO A 24 -1.11 11.48 7.25
C PRO A 24 0.08 11.30 6.29
N SER A 25 1.15 10.63 6.70
CA SER A 25 2.35 10.45 5.87
C SER A 25 2.16 9.44 4.74
N THR A 26 1.06 8.69 4.70
CA THR A 26 0.86 7.54 3.79
C THR A 26 1.06 7.87 2.31
N VAL A 27 0.43 8.92 1.80
CA VAL A 27 0.54 9.27 0.38
C VAL A 27 1.94 9.76 0.03
N SER A 28 2.55 10.56 0.92
CA SER A 28 3.91 11.05 0.72
C SER A 28 4.93 9.91 0.71
N THR A 29 4.75 8.91 1.57
CA THR A 29 5.57 7.69 1.61
C THR A 29 5.35 6.85 0.36
N PHE A 30 4.10 6.64 -0.07
CA PHE A 30 3.80 5.97 -1.34
C PHE A 30 4.47 6.65 -2.53
N ALA A 31 4.39 7.98 -2.62
CA ALA A 31 5.01 8.73 -3.71
C ALA A 31 6.54 8.57 -3.72
N LYS A 32 7.18 8.58 -2.55
CA LYS A 32 8.64 8.39 -2.43
C LYS A 32 9.09 6.98 -2.81
N LEU A 33 8.30 5.96 -2.51
CA LEU A 33 8.71 4.56 -2.67
C LEU A 33 8.24 3.98 -4.01
N CYS A 34 6.95 4.11 -4.32
CA CYS A 34 6.34 3.47 -5.48
C CYS A 34 6.36 4.31 -6.76
N LEU A 35 6.46 5.65 -6.66
CA LEU A 35 6.53 6.53 -7.83
C LEU A 35 7.97 6.95 -8.18
N ALA A 36 8.96 6.45 -7.42
CA ALA A 36 10.38 6.71 -7.66
C ALA A 36 10.81 6.23 -9.05
N GLY A 37 11.59 7.04 -9.77
CA GLY A 37 12.21 6.65 -11.04
C GLY A 37 11.24 6.38 -12.19
N GLY A 38 10.03 6.93 -12.19
CA GLY A 38 9.12 6.86 -13.35
C GLY A 38 8.60 5.44 -13.56
N THR A 39 8.97 4.77 -14.65
CA THR A 39 8.58 3.37 -14.98
C THR A 39 9.72 2.37 -14.87
N ASP A 40 10.88 2.78 -14.35
CA ASP A 40 12.04 1.88 -14.16
C ASP A 40 11.84 0.96 -12.95
N PRO A 41 11.62 -0.36 -13.14
CA PRO A 41 11.39 -1.27 -12.02
C PRO A 41 12.56 -1.32 -11.01
N ALA A 42 13.80 -1.03 -11.42
CA ALA A 42 14.95 -1.06 -10.52
C ALA A 42 14.96 0.11 -9.50
N ALA A 43 14.25 1.20 -9.79
CA ALA A 43 14.22 2.37 -8.92
C ALA A 43 13.48 2.15 -7.60
N ARG A 44 12.56 1.17 -7.52
CA ARG A 44 11.69 0.96 -6.34
C ARG A 44 12.38 0.19 -5.23
N PRO A 45 13.07 -0.95 -5.49
CA PRO A 45 13.93 -1.57 -4.49
C PRO A 45 14.97 -0.59 -3.95
N ALA A 46 15.61 0.20 -4.83
CA ALA A 46 16.59 1.21 -4.41
C ALA A 46 15.97 2.29 -3.50
N ALA A 47 14.75 2.76 -3.80
CA ALA A 47 14.04 3.71 -2.95
C ALA A 47 13.66 3.11 -1.58
N LEU A 48 13.28 1.84 -1.53
CA LEU A 48 12.98 1.11 -0.29
C LEU A 48 14.22 0.94 0.58
N GLU A 49 15.34 0.52 -0.01
CA GLU A 49 16.63 0.38 0.67
C GLU A 49 17.11 1.73 1.22
N ALA A 50 17.05 2.79 0.42
CA ALA A 50 17.42 4.14 0.84
C ALA A 50 16.53 4.69 1.97
N ALA A 51 15.27 4.25 2.01
CA ALA A 51 14.31 4.58 3.07
C ALA A 51 14.39 3.64 4.30
N ILE A 52 15.37 2.73 4.34
CA ILE A 52 15.60 1.78 5.46
C ILE A 52 14.37 0.88 5.69
N TRP A 53 13.65 0.55 4.61
CA TRP A 53 12.66 -0.51 4.66
C TRP A 53 13.36 -1.86 4.71
N THR A 54 12.79 -2.81 5.45
CA THR A 54 13.37 -4.14 5.61
C THR A 54 12.71 -5.11 4.64
N LYS A 55 13.48 -5.79 3.80
CA LYS A 55 12.96 -6.83 2.92
C LYS A 55 12.50 -8.04 3.76
N ASP A 56 11.26 -8.47 3.55
CA ASP A 56 10.70 -9.63 4.22
C ASP A 56 11.21 -10.92 3.57
N GLN A 57 11.38 -11.97 4.37
CA GLN A 57 11.84 -13.28 3.89
C GLN A 57 10.73 -14.07 3.17
N SER A 58 9.47 -13.73 3.44
CA SER A 58 8.30 -14.30 2.78
C SER A 58 7.25 -13.22 2.55
N SER A 59 6.43 -13.40 1.52
CA SER A 59 5.29 -12.52 1.29
C SER A 59 4.03 -13.13 1.91
N THR A 60 3.30 -12.30 2.64
CA THR A 60 2.00 -12.63 3.23
C THR A 60 0.85 -11.94 2.51
N ILE A 61 1.15 -11.03 1.59
CA ILE A 61 0.16 -10.25 0.85
C ILE A 61 -0.25 -10.98 -0.43
N ASN A 62 -1.56 -11.13 -0.63
CA ASN A 62 -2.08 -11.73 -1.84
C ASN A 62 -2.17 -10.68 -2.97
N VAL A 63 -1.19 -10.69 -3.87
CA VAL A 63 -1.08 -9.75 -5.00
C VAL A 63 -2.30 -9.75 -5.90
N GLU A 64 -2.92 -10.91 -6.13
CA GLU A 64 -4.07 -11.01 -7.03
C GLU A 64 -5.26 -10.17 -6.52
N LEU A 65 -5.38 -10.06 -5.19
CA LEU A 65 -6.45 -9.34 -4.51
C LEU A 65 -6.29 -7.82 -4.56
N PHE A 66 -5.15 -7.28 -5.01
CA PHE A 66 -5.02 -5.83 -5.24
C PHE A 66 -5.94 -5.29 -6.33
N ALA A 67 -6.36 -6.14 -7.27
CA ALA A 67 -7.30 -5.78 -8.33
C ALA A 67 -8.77 -5.80 -7.90
N PHE A 68 -9.05 -6.29 -6.70
CA PHE A 68 -10.39 -6.49 -6.21
C PHE A 68 -10.71 -5.44 -5.15
N SER A 69 -11.85 -4.81 -5.33
CA SER A 69 -12.51 -4.05 -4.28
C SER A 69 -13.88 -4.66 -4.06
N ARG A 70 -14.35 -4.65 -2.82
CA ARG A 70 -15.76 -4.99 -2.54
C ARG A 70 -16.73 -4.09 -3.31
N ALA A 71 -16.25 -2.92 -3.77
CA ALA A 71 -17.04 -1.90 -4.41
C ALA A 71 -17.04 -1.98 -5.95
N ILE A 72 -16.12 -2.72 -6.57
CA ILE A 72 -16.00 -2.83 -8.03
C ILE A 72 -15.61 -4.26 -8.40
N GLU A 73 -16.40 -4.88 -9.29
CA GLU A 73 -16.07 -6.18 -9.88
C GLU A 73 -14.74 -6.07 -10.63
N ARG A 74 -13.72 -6.79 -10.14
CA ARG A 74 -12.32 -6.90 -10.61
C ARG A 74 -11.88 -5.90 -11.69
N ASN A 75 -11.01 -4.98 -11.32
CA ASN A 75 -10.60 -3.88 -12.18
C ASN A 75 -9.52 -4.22 -13.22
N TYR A 76 -8.62 -5.15 -12.86
CA TYR A 76 -7.52 -5.60 -13.69
C TYR A 76 -7.09 -7.04 -13.32
N ASP A 77 -6.23 -7.66 -14.10
CA ASP A 77 -5.71 -8.99 -13.81
C ASP A 77 -4.27 -8.93 -13.28
N PHE A 78 -4.13 -9.08 -11.96
CA PHE A 78 -2.86 -9.28 -11.25
C PHE A 78 -2.64 -10.75 -10.86
N SER A 79 -3.21 -11.71 -11.59
CA SER A 79 -2.97 -13.13 -11.34
C SER A 79 -1.61 -13.60 -11.85
N LYS A 80 -1.07 -14.60 -11.15
CA LYS A 80 0.19 -15.29 -11.51
C LYS A 80 1.38 -14.34 -11.67
N PRO A 81 1.78 -13.60 -10.62
CA PRO A 81 3.05 -12.88 -10.65
C PRO A 81 4.22 -13.85 -10.85
N GLU A 82 5.24 -13.43 -11.60
CA GLU A 82 6.46 -14.22 -11.79
C GLU A 82 7.38 -14.14 -10.56
N ASN A 83 7.35 -13.01 -9.86
CA ASN A 83 8.08 -12.73 -8.64
C ASN A 83 7.29 -11.72 -7.79
N VAL A 84 7.37 -11.90 -6.47
CA VAL A 84 6.78 -10.99 -5.48
C VAL A 84 7.82 -10.72 -4.40
N GLU A 85 8.12 -9.45 -4.19
CA GLU A 85 8.91 -8.98 -3.06
C GLU A 85 8.02 -8.22 -2.09
N GLN A 86 8.28 -8.39 -0.80
CA GLN A 86 7.58 -7.67 0.26
C GLN A 86 8.60 -6.99 1.16
N TRP A 87 8.25 -5.80 1.63
CA TRP A 87 9.09 -4.96 2.48
C TRP A 87 8.27 -4.43 3.64
N SER A 88 8.83 -4.46 4.84
CA SER A 88 8.26 -3.90 6.06
C SER A 88 8.80 -2.52 6.37
N GLY A 89 7.91 -1.65 6.84
CA GLY A 89 8.24 -0.33 7.34
C GLY A 89 7.21 0.16 8.34
N VAL A 90 7.39 1.40 8.78
CA VAL A 90 6.49 2.10 9.70
C VAL A 90 6.08 3.42 9.08
N ILE A 91 4.78 3.75 9.16
CA ILE A 91 4.21 5.03 8.75
C ILE A 91 3.37 5.54 9.92
N ASP A 92 3.72 6.69 10.48
CA ASP A 92 3.01 7.32 11.60
C ASP A 92 2.72 6.32 12.75
N ASP A 93 3.77 5.61 13.18
CA ASP A 93 3.74 4.57 14.22
C ASP A 93 2.87 3.34 13.89
N ARG A 94 2.55 3.13 12.60
CA ARG A 94 1.80 1.96 12.13
C ARG A 94 2.65 1.05 11.26
N PRO A 95 2.54 -0.29 11.45
CA PRO A 95 3.10 -1.23 10.50
C PRO A 95 2.52 -1.04 9.10
N ALA A 96 3.39 -0.98 8.11
CA ALA A 96 3.04 -0.90 6.70
C ALA A 96 3.86 -1.90 5.90
N LYS A 97 3.32 -2.36 4.77
CA LYS A 97 4.03 -3.21 3.83
C LYS A 97 4.06 -2.58 2.45
N VAL A 98 5.22 -2.65 1.79
CA VAL A 98 5.33 -2.40 0.36
C VAL A 98 5.51 -3.73 -0.36
N VAL A 99 4.76 -3.93 -1.44
CA VAL A 99 4.84 -5.12 -2.29
C VAL A 99 5.26 -4.69 -3.68
N LEU A 100 6.31 -5.32 -4.19
CA LEU A 100 6.74 -5.22 -5.57
C LEU A 100 6.41 -6.54 -6.27
N ALA A 101 5.66 -6.51 -7.36
CA ALA A 101 5.39 -7.70 -8.15
C ALA A 101 5.75 -7.45 -9.60
N ASN A 102 6.26 -8.48 -10.27
CA ASN A 102 6.39 -8.49 -11.72
C ASN A 102 5.49 -9.57 -12.34
N PHE A 103 5.16 -9.36 -13.60
CA PHE A 103 4.25 -10.19 -14.36
C PHE A 103 4.85 -10.49 -15.73
N PRO A 104 4.34 -11.52 -16.43
CA PRO A 104 4.83 -11.87 -17.74
C PRO A 104 4.87 -10.68 -18.69
N SER A 105 5.88 -10.61 -19.53
CA SER A 105 6.10 -9.50 -20.47
C SER A 105 4.93 -9.27 -21.46
N THR A 106 4.03 -10.23 -21.61
CA THR A 106 2.79 -10.11 -22.40
C THR A 106 1.70 -9.28 -21.71
N ARG A 107 1.79 -9.04 -20.40
CA ARG A 107 0.84 -8.20 -19.66
C ARG A 107 1.03 -6.73 -20.04
N ARG A 108 -0.08 -6.00 -20.09
CA ARG A 108 -0.09 -4.55 -20.34
C ARG A 108 0.64 -3.76 -19.24
N TYR A 109 0.44 -4.16 -17.98
CA TYR A 109 1.22 -3.69 -16.84
C TYR A 109 2.11 -4.84 -16.38
N ARG A 110 3.43 -4.66 -16.51
CA ARG A 110 4.40 -5.73 -16.23
C ARG A 110 4.89 -5.69 -14.80
N ASN A 111 4.68 -4.59 -14.10
CA ASN A 111 5.13 -4.38 -12.74
C ASN A 111 4.01 -3.74 -11.91
N LEU A 112 4.08 -3.96 -10.61
CA LEU A 112 3.22 -3.37 -9.61
C LEU A 112 4.08 -2.96 -8.42
N CYS A 113 3.85 -1.75 -7.90
CA CYS A 113 4.26 -1.38 -6.54
C CYS A 113 3.00 -1.01 -5.76
N ALA A 114 2.80 -1.65 -4.61
CA ALA A 114 1.67 -1.38 -3.73
C ALA A 114 2.16 -1.07 -2.32
N LEU A 115 1.61 -0.04 -1.69
CA LEU A 115 1.74 0.23 -0.27
C LEU A 115 0.44 -0.21 0.42
N THR A 116 0.56 -0.99 1.49
CA THR A 116 -0.53 -1.39 2.36
C THR A 116 -0.31 -0.86 3.77
N ILE A 117 -1.39 -0.47 4.44
CA ILE A 117 -1.37 0.01 5.82
C ILE A 117 -2.59 -0.52 6.57
N ASN A 118 -2.36 -1.04 7.77
CA ASN A 118 -3.42 -1.61 8.62
C ASN A 118 -4.02 -0.53 9.53
N GLY A 119 -5.26 -0.78 9.99
CA GLY A 119 -6.02 0.09 10.88
C GLY A 119 -6.50 1.40 10.22
N ILE A 120 -6.65 1.39 8.88
CA ILE A 120 -7.18 2.52 8.10
C ILE A 120 -8.48 2.08 7.42
N GLU A 121 -9.60 2.61 7.91
CA GLU A 121 -10.94 2.23 7.44
C GLU A 121 -11.36 2.93 6.14
N ASN A 122 -10.84 4.13 5.88
CA ASN A 122 -11.33 5.01 4.82
C ASN A 122 -10.20 5.68 4.05
N ALA A 123 -10.26 5.56 2.72
CA ALA A 123 -9.32 6.18 1.79
C ALA A 123 -9.65 7.65 1.47
N MET A 124 -10.87 8.12 1.79
CA MET A 124 -11.33 9.47 1.41
C MET A 124 -10.38 10.60 1.84
N PRO A 125 -9.83 10.64 3.07
CA PRO A 125 -8.95 11.73 3.52
C PRO A 125 -7.69 11.90 2.64
N TYR A 126 -7.25 10.81 2.00
CA TYR A 126 -6.02 10.78 1.22
C TYR A 126 -6.19 11.25 -0.23
N GLY A 127 -7.44 11.39 -0.71
CA GLY A 127 -7.72 11.64 -2.13
C GLY A 127 -7.11 12.93 -2.69
N GLY A 128 -7.06 13.99 -1.86
CA GLY A 128 -6.49 15.28 -2.24
C GLY A 128 -4.98 15.22 -2.48
N GLU A 129 -4.24 14.60 -1.56
CA GLU A 129 -2.79 14.41 -1.70
C GLU A 129 -2.47 13.42 -2.80
N LEU A 130 -3.25 12.34 -2.91
CA LEU A 130 -3.03 11.30 -3.91
C LEU A 130 -3.17 11.85 -5.33
N ARG A 131 -4.17 12.71 -5.55
CA ARG A 131 -4.35 13.43 -6.83
C ARG A 131 -3.15 14.30 -7.16
N LYS A 132 -2.57 15.00 -6.18
CA LYS A 132 -1.35 15.80 -6.37
C LYS A 132 -0.17 14.91 -6.73
N ALA A 133 0.05 13.82 -5.98
CA ALA A 133 1.15 12.89 -6.21
C ALA A 133 1.10 12.28 -7.63
N PHE A 134 -0.07 11.77 -8.05
CA PHE A 134 -0.22 11.18 -9.39
C PHE A 134 -0.12 12.21 -10.51
N LYS A 135 -0.64 13.43 -10.31
CA LYS A 135 -0.46 14.52 -11.27
C LYS A 135 1.02 14.85 -11.47
N THR A 136 1.79 14.94 -10.38
CA THR A 136 3.25 15.17 -10.45
C THR A 136 3.97 14.02 -11.15
N PHE A 137 3.52 12.79 -10.92
CA PHE A 137 4.05 11.60 -11.61
C PHE A 137 3.67 11.54 -13.10
N GLY A 138 2.68 12.31 -13.54
CA GLY A 138 2.30 12.45 -14.96
C GLY A 138 1.05 11.67 -15.37
N ILE A 139 0.23 11.21 -14.42
CA ILE A 139 -1.07 10.58 -14.72
C ILE A 139 -2.24 11.37 -14.12
N GLY A 140 -3.39 11.30 -14.80
CA GLY A 140 -4.60 12.03 -14.42
C GLY A 140 -5.61 11.15 -13.69
N GLY A 141 -6.56 11.78 -12.99
CA GLY A 141 -7.71 11.07 -12.45
C GLY A 141 -8.60 10.56 -13.57
N LYS A 142 -9.06 9.31 -13.46
CA LYS A 142 -9.92 8.65 -14.45
C LYS A 142 -11.33 8.43 -13.95
N SER A 143 -11.48 7.93 -12.72
CA SER A 143 -12.78 7.73 -12.07
C SER A 143 -12.64 7.95 -10.56
N VAL A 144 -13.68 8.52 -9.97
CA VAL A 144 -13.89 8.62 -8.52
C VAL A 144 -15.36 8.32 -8.30
N ASP A 145 -15.71 7.05 -8.36
CA ASP A 145 -17.13 6.66 -8.33
C ASP A 145 -17.63 6.40 -6.90
N LEU A 146 -16.74 6.20 -5.91
CA LEU A 146 -17.12 5.72 -4.58
C LEU A 146 -16.22 6.30 -3.47
N VAL A 147 -16.78 6.43 -2.26
CA VAL A 147 -16.10 6.90 -1.03
C VAL A 147 -14.77 6.18 -0.76
N HIS A 148 -14.65 4.94 -1.25
CA HIS A 148 -13.56 4.01 -0.98
C HIS A 148 -12.59 3.81 -2.15
N TYR A 149 -12.72 4.59 -3.24
CA TYR A 149 -11.98 4.32 -4.48
C TYR A 149 -11.64 5.58 -5.26
N TYR A 150 -10.36 5.71 -5.63
CA TYR A 150 -9.90 6.69 -6.61
C TYR A 150 -9.05 5.99 -7.67
N GLU A 151 -9.34 6.27 -8.94
CA GLU A 151 -8.61 5.74 -10.09
C GLU A 151 -7.82 6.82 -10.80
N PHE A 152 -6.57 6.48 -11.14
CA PHE A 152 -5.68 7.30 -11.94
C PHE A 152 -5.11 6.48 -13.09
N ALA A 153 -5.05 7.06 -14.28
CA ALA A 153 -4.48 6.39 -15.44
C ALA A 153 -3.87 7.39 -16.42
N GLY A 154 -2.89 6.93 -17.17
CA GLY A 154 -2.23 7.76 -18.18
C GLY A 154 -1.19 6.99 -18.97
N LYS A 155 -0.39 7.74 -19.72
CA LYS A 155 0.76 7.23 -20.45
C LYS A 155 1.96 8.14 -20.18
N LEU A 156 3.08 7.57 -19.75
CA LEU A 156 4.28 8.34 -19.45
C LEU A 156 5.21 8.44 -20.67
N ALA A 157 5.69 9.66 -20.93
CA ALA A 157 6.60 9.98 -22.03
C ALA A 157 8.05 9.52 -21.72
N PRO A 158 8.90 9.30 -22.74
CA PRO A 158 8.65 9.44 -24.18
C PRO A 158 7.92 8.24 -24.81
N ASN A 159 8.02 7.05 -24.21
CA ASN A 159 7.55 5.80 -24.82
C ASN A 159 6.03 5.57 -24.74
N LYS A 160 5.28 6.54 -24.20
CA LYS A 160 3.83 6.46 -23.95
C LYS A 160 3.45 5.19 -23.19
N HIS A 161 4.29 4.79 -22.24
CA HIS A 161 4.11 3.56 -21.46
C HIS A 161 2.85 3.68 -20.60
N PRO A 162 1.89 2.73 -20.67
CA PRO A 162 0.64 2.84 -19.95
C PRO A 162 0.89 2.66 -18.45
N VAL A 163 0.26 3.50 -17.64
CA VAL A 163 0.41 3.44 -16.18
C VAL A 163 -0.95 3.66 -15.51
N ARG A 164 -1.19 2.96 -14.41
CA ARG A 164 -2.45 2.99 -13.67
C ARG A 164 -2.20 2.95 -12.17
N GLY A 165 -2.84 3.82 -11.41
CA GLY A 165 -2.73 3.84 -9.95
C GLY A 165 -4.08 3.97 -9.28
N GLU A 166 -4.22 3.33 -8.13
CA GLU A 166 -5.49 3.26 -7.39
C GLU A 166 -5.25 3.28 -5.89
N ILE A 167 -6.27 3.69 -5.16
CA ILE A 167 -6.36 3.56 -3.71
C ILE A 167 -7.67 2.86 -3.34
N PHE A 168 -7.58 1.97 -2.36
CA PHE A 168 -8.71 1.23 -1.83
C PHE A 168 -8.63 1.16 -0.32
N SER A 169 -9.74 1.45 0.34
CA SER A 169 -9.96 1.01 1.72
C SER A 169 -10.55 -0.39 1.76
N ARG A 170 -10.43 -1.07 2.91
CA ARG A 170 -10.80 -2.47 3.14
C ARG A 170 -10.11 -3.40 2.15
N SER A 171 -8.78 -3.30 2.09
CA SER A 171 -7.95 -4.12 1.20
C SER A 171 -8.21 -5.60 1.44
N LEU A 172 -8.55 -6.33 0.38
CA LEU A 172 -8.66 -7.79 0.45
C LEU A 172 -7.28 -8.47 0.43
N ALA A 173 -6.23 -7.75 0.00
CA ALA A 173 -4.89 -8.30 -0.19
C ALA A 173 -4.16 -8.58 1.12
N THR A 174 -4.49 -7.84 2.18
CA THR A 174 -3.89 -7.98 3.53
C THR A 174 -4.58 -9.06 4.37
N GLY A 175 -5.86 -9.34 4.11
CA GLY A 175 -6.72 -10.18 4.96
C GLY A 175 -7.24 -9.48 6.22
N GLU A 176 -6.82 -8.24 6.47
CA GLU A 176 -7.20 -7.45 7.64
C GLU A 176 -8.54 -6.73 7.43
N ALA A 177 -9.37 -6.65 8.48
CA ALA A 177 -10.68 -6.01 8.42
C ALA A 177 -10.59 -4.53 8.05
N ASP A 178 -9.68 -3.81 8.72
CA ASP A 178 -9.40 -2.40 8.50
C ASP A 178 -8.01 -2.26 7.92
N SER A 179 -7.95 -2.06 6.62
CA SER A 179 -6.69 -1.83 5.92
C SER A 179 -6.93 -1.05 4.64
N MET A 180 -5.90 -0.36 4.20
CA MET A 180 -5.92 0.40 2.95
C MET A 180 -4.73 -0.01 2.10
N HIS A 181 -4.90 0.01 0.78
CA HIS A 181 -3.76 -0.07 -0.14
C HIS A 181 -3.80 1.03 -1.19
N ILE A 182 -2.62 1.50 -1.57
CA ILE A 182 -2.39 2.37 -2.73
C ILE A 182 -1.46 1.60 -3.66
N TYR A 183 -1.73 1.55 -4.95
CA TYR A 183 -0.81 0.93 -5.90
C TYR A 183 -0.56 1.77 -7.14
N ILE A 184 0.52 1.43 -7.83
CA ILE A 184 0.83 1.82 -9.20
C ILE A 184 1.24 0.58 -10.01
N ALA A 185 0.64 0.41 -11.18
CA ALA A 185 0.91 -0.65 -12.13
C ALA A 185 1.41 -0.04 -13.45
N TYR A 186 2.51 -0.57 -13.97
CA TYR A 186 3.24 -0.05 -15.15
C TYR A 186 3.85 -1.21 -15.95
#